data_AF-A0A931F3C5-F1
#
_entry.id   AF-A0A931F3C5-F1
#
_cell.length_a   1.000
_cell.length_b   1.000
_cell.length_c   1.000
_cell.angle_alpha   90.00
_cell.angle_beta   90.00
_cell.angle_gamma   90.00
#
_symmetry.space_group_name_H-M   'P 1'
#
loop_
_entity.id
_entity.type
_entity.pdbx_description
1 polymer ?
#
loop_
_entity_poly.entity_id
_entity_poly.type
_entity_poly.pdbx_seq_one_letter_code
_entity_poly.pdbx_strand_id
1 'polypeptide(L)'
;MAPSVKYQVFVEVLTGQSTQGETAEKYGVNRMTVNAVCKTAKQGALDALAGTSTVGRPGKSPEAIELEAAHKEIERLRATVTEQAVALHLHQGKSLWG
;
A
#
# COMPACT_ATOMS: atom_id res chain seq x y z
N MET A 1 -22.84 0.01 7.23
CA MET A 1 -22.73 1.50 7.19
C MET A 1 -22.01 1.91 5.92
N ALA A 2 -22.59 2.85 5.16
CA ALA A 2 -21.93 3.44 3.99
C ALA A 2 -20.66 4.21 4.40
N PRO A 3 -19.66 4.37 3.51
CA PRO A 3 -18.42 5.09 3.81
C PRO A 3 -18.66 6.53 4.32
N SER A 4 -19.61 7.25 3.72
CA SER A 4 -20.00 8.61 4.15
C SER A 4 -20.50 8.65 5.59
N VAL A 5 -21.27 7.65 6.01
CA VAL A 5 -21.79 7.55 7.38
C VAL A 5 -20.64 7.26 8.37
N LYS A 6 -19.70 6.40 8.00
CA LYS A 6 -18.50 6.15 8.81
C LYS A 6 -17.64 7.41 8.97
N TYR A 7 -17.51 8.20 7.89
CA TYR A 7 -16.81 9.47 7.94
C TYR A 7 -17.50 10.46 8.90
N GLN A 8 -18.83 10.57 8.84
CA GLN A 8 -19.58 11.43 9.75
C GLN A 8 -19.43 11.01 11.23
N VAL A 9 -19.50 9.71 11.52
CA VAL A 9 -19.23 9.15 12.86
C VAL A 9 -17.83 9.52 13.35
N PHE A 10 -16.83 9.40 12.47
CA PHE A 10 -15.45 9.77 12.81
C PHE A 10 -15.33 11.28 13.09
N VAL A 11 -15.93 12.14 12.27
CA VAL A 11 -15.90 13.60 12.45
C VAL A 11 -16.52 14.00 13.78
N GLU A 12 -17.72 13.51 14.11
CA GLU A 12 -18.42 13.87 15.35
C GLU A 12 -17.63 13.50 16.60
N VAL A 13 -17.02 12.31 16.61
CA VAL A 13 -16.17 11.85 17.71
C VAL A 13 -14.86 12.62 17.76
N LEU A 14 -14.22 12.90 16.62
CA LEU A 14 -12.95 13.61 16.54
C LEU A 14 -13.08 15.07 17.02
N THR A 15 -14.18 15.74 16.65
CA THR A 15 -14.45 17.12 17.06
C THR A 15 -15.01 17.23 18.48
N GLY A 16 -15.25 16.11 19.16
CA GLY A 16 -15.86 16.09 20.49
C GLY A 16 -17.33 16.52 20.51
N GLN A 17 -18.02 16.49 19.36
CA GLN A 17 -19.46 16.81 19.28
C GLN A 17 -20.32 15.73 19.93
N SER A 18 -19.81 14.51 20.02
CA SER A 18 -20.43 13.39 20.73
C SER A 18 -19.35 12.44 21.21
N THR A 19 -19.59 11.81 22.35
CA THR A 19 -18.75 10.72 22.84
C THR A 19 -18.93 9.47 21.97
N GLN A 20 -18.03 8.50 22.08
CA GLN A 20 -18.18 7.21 21.37
C GLN A 20 -19.47 6.48 21.76
N GLY A 21 -19.96 6.68 22.98
CA GLY A 21 -21.21 6.10 23.47
C GLY A 21 -22.43 6.73 22.83
N GLU A 22 -22.52 8.06 22.87
CA GLU A 22 -23.63 8.82 22.27
C GLU A 22 -23.67 8.62 20.75
N THR A 23 -22.51 8.57 20.10
CA THR A 23 -22.41 8.30 18.66
C THR A 23 -22.87 6.87 18.34
N ALA A 24 -22.50 5.90 19.17
CA ALA A 24 -22.97 4.52 19.01
C ALA A 24 -24.51 4.43 19.09
N GLU A 25 -25.11 5.11 20.07
CA GLU A 25 -26.57 5.17 20.24
C GLU A 25 -27.26 5.90 19.08
N LYS A 26 -26.76 7.08 18.68
CA LYS A 26 -27.30 7.90 17.58
C LYS A 26 -27.34 7.16 16.24
N TYR A 27 -26.32 6.35 15.95
CA TYR A 27 -26.21 5.61 14.70
C TYR A 27 -26.70 4.15 14.82
N GLY A 28 -27.20 3.73 15.98
CA GLY A 28 -27.71 2.37 16.21
C GLY A 28 -26.63 1.29 16.08
N VAL A 29 -25.39 1.58 16.48
CA VAL A 29 -24.24 0.67 16.37
C VAL A 29 -23.59 0.41 17.72
N ASN A 30 -22.74 -0.61 17.81
CA ASN A 30 -21.96 -0.88 19.02
C ASN A 30 -20.80 0.13 19.14
N ARG A 31 -20.46 0.52 20.38
CA ARG A 31 -19.24 1.31 20.70
C ARG A 31 -17.97 0.70 20.09
N MET A 32 -17.87 -0.63 19.99
CA MET A 32 -16.72 -1.28 19.34
C MET A 32 -16.66 -0.98 17.83
N THR A 33 -17.81 -0.84 17.16
CA THR A 33 -17.89 -0.43 15.75
C THR A 33 -17.42 1.01 15.59
N VAL A 34 -17.83 1.91 16.48
CA VAL A 34 -17.37 3.32 16.49
C VAL A 34 -15.86 3.38 16.72
N ASN A 35 -15.34 2.61 17.67
CA ASN A 35 -13.91 2.52 17.94
C ASN A 35 -13.13 2.03 16.71
N ALA A 36 -13.62 0.97 16.05
CA ALA A 36 -13.01 0.45 14.83
C ALA A 36 -13.00 1.50 13.70
N VAL A 37 -14.10 2.23 13.50
CA VAL A 37 -14.16 3.33 12.53
C VAL A 37 -13.12 4.41 12.83
N CYS A 38 -13.05 4.88 14.07
CA CYS A 38 -12.08 5.91 14.47
C CYS A 38 -10.63 5.42 14.34
N LYS A 39 -10.36 4.16 14.70
CA LYS A 39 -9.03 3.56 14.56
C LYS A 39 -8.60 3.47 13.09
N THR A 40 -9.47 2.97 12.22
CA THR A 40 -9.18 2.86 10.78
C THR A 40 -9.02 4.23 10.13
N ALA A 41 -9.89 5.20 10.44
CA ALA A 41 -9.80 6.56 9.91
C ALA A 41 -8.49 7.25 10.35
N LYS A 42 -8.12 7.13 11.63
CA LYS A 42 -6.86 7.67 12.14
C LYS A 42 -5.65 7.01 11.49
N GLN A 43 -5.65 5.68 11.36
CA GLN A 43 -4.53 4.96 10.74
C GLN A 43 -4.38 5.35 9.27
N GLY A 44 -5.47 5.36 8.50
CA GLY A 44 -5.42 5.77 7.09
C GLY A 44 -4.93 7.20 6.89
N ALA A 45 -5.30 8.12 7.80
CA ALA A 45 -4.77 9.48 7.79
C ALA A 45 -3.26 9.50 8.08
N LEU A 46 -2.78 8.74 9.07
CA LEU A 46 -1.36 8.63 9.39
C LEU A 46 -0.56 8.01 8.24
N ASP A 47 -1.08 6.97 7.58
CA ASP A 47 -0.42 6.33 6.45
C ASP A 47 -0.29 7.29 5.25
N ALA A 48 -1.35 8.04 4.96
CA ALA A 48 -1.33 9.06 3.91
C ALA A 48 -0.36 10.21 4.22
N LEU A 49 -0.31 10.64 5.49
CA LEU A 49 0.62 11.68 5.93
C LEU A 49 2.07 11.19 5.96
N ALA A 50 2.33 9.93 6.31
CA ALA A 50 3.65 9.32 6.23
C ALA A 50 4.15 9.24 4.77
N GLY A 51 3.25 9.04 3.82
CA GLY A 51 3.54 9.13 2.38
C GLY A 51 3.68 10.56 1.84
N THR A 52 3.33 11.59 2.62
CA THR A 52 3.46 12.99 2.22
C THR A 52 4.92 13.40 2.39
N SER A 53 5.68 13.34 1.29
CA SER A 53 7.09 13.75 1.26
C SER A 53 7.23 15.20 1.76
N THR A 54 8.01 15.39 2.82
CA THR A 54 8.34 16.71 3.36
C THR A 54 9.10 17.51 2.29
N VAL A 55 8.47 18.59 1.82
CA VAL A 55 9.07 19.65 0.98
C VAL A 55 9.65 19.19 -0.37
N GLY A 56 8.86 19.39 -1.43
CA GLY A 56 9.39 19.75 -2.75
C GLY A 56 9.61 18.66 -3.80
N ARG A 57 9.28 17.39 -3.55
CA ARG A 57 9.35 16.34 -4.58
C ARG A 57 8.06 15.53 -4.65
N PRO A 58 7.40 15.41 -5.81
CA PRO A 58 6.23 14.54 -5.95
C PRO A 58 6.64 13.11 -5.61
N GLY A 59 6.05 12.60 -4.52
CA GLY A 59 6.40 11.33 -3.90
C GLY A 59 5.95 10.14 -4.73
N LYS A 60 6.84 9.15 -4.89
CA LYS A 60 6.44 7.79 -5.24
C LYS A 60 5.96 7.13 -3.96
N SER A 61 4.81 6.45 -4.01
CA SER A 61 4.36 5.63 -2.88
C SER A 61 5.42 4.56 -2.56
N PRO A 62 5.49 4.03 -1.32
CA PRO A 62 6.36 2.92 -0.99
C PRO A 62 6.22 1.75 -1.96
N GLU A 63 4.98 1.40 -2.32
CA GLU A 63 4.67 0.38 -3.34
C GLU A 63 5.27 0.72 -4.71
N ALA A 64 5.23 1.98 -5.14
CA ALA A 64 5.81 2.40 -6.42
C ALA A 64 7.35 2.37 -6.40
N ILE A 65 7.96 2.61 -5.24
CA ILE A 65 9.42 2.48 -5.04
C ILE A 65 9.82 1.01 -5.12
N GLU A 66 9.09 0.14 -4.42
CA GLU A 66 9.32 -1.31 -4.44
C GLU A 66 9.10 -1.89 -5.84
N LEU A 67 8.04 -1.46 -6.53
CA LEU A 67 7.76 -1.86 -7.90
C LEU A 67 8.89 -1.45 -8.86
N GLU A 68 9.40 -0.23 -8.72
CA GLU A 68 10.54 0.23 -9.53
C GLU A 68 11.80 -0.57 -9.25
N ALA A 69 12.07 -0.89 -7.98
CA ALA A 69 13.20 -1.74 -7.61
C ALA A 69 13.06 -3.16 -8.18
N ALA A 70 11.86 -3.74 -8.10
CA ALA A 70 11.56 -5.06 -8.67
C ALA A 70 11.71 -5.07 -10.20
N HIS A 71 11.23 -4.04 -10.90
CA HIS A 71 11.41 -3.93 -12.35
C HIS A 71 12.88 -3.83 -12.75
N LYS A 72 13.69 -3.06 -12.01
CA LYS A 72 15.14 -2.97 -12.26
C LYS A 72 15.82 -4.33 -12.09
N GLU A 73 15.45 -5.08 -11.06
CA GLU A 73 16.03 -6.41 -10.84
C GLU A 73 15.57 -7.42 -11.89
N ILE A 74 14.31 -7.37 -12.34
CA ILE A 74 13.82 -8.20 -13.44
C ILE A 74 14.63 -7.95 -14.72
N GLU A 75 14.90 -6.69 -15.07
CA GLU A 75 15.71 -6.37 -16.24
C GLU A 75 17.15 -6.88 -16.11
N ARG A 76 17.76 -6.75 -14.93
CA ARG A 76 19.09 -7.34 -14.65
C ARG A 76 19.07 -8.85 -14.81
N LEU A 77 18.08 -9.53 -14.23
CA LEU A 77 17.94 -10.99 -14.32
C LEU A 77 17.69 -11.46 -15.76
N ARG A 78 16.87 -10.74 -16.53
CA ARG A 78 16.62 -11.02 -17.95
C ARG A 78 17.90 -10.98 -18.77
N ALA A 79 18.75 -9.97 -18.55
CA ALA A 79 20.05 -9.88 -19.22
C ALA A 79 20.93 -11.09 -18.88
N THR A 80 21.08 -11.41 -17.59
CA THR A 80 21.86 -12.56 -17.13
C THR A 80 21.35 -13.88 -17.70
N VAL A 81 20.04 -14.12 -17.68
CA VAL A 81 19.43 -15.35 -18.22
C VAL A 81 19.68 -15.45 -19.73
N THR A 82 19.62 -14.34 -20.45
CA THR A 82 19.89 -14.32 -21.90
C THR A 82 21.34 -14.69 -22.18
N GLU A 83 22.30 -14.12 -21.45
CA GLU A 83 23.72 -14.44 -21.58
C GLU A 83 23.99 -15.92 -21.30
N GLN A 84 23.39 -16.46 -20.23
CA GLN A 84 23.52 -17.87 -19.87
C GLN A 84 22.92 -18.79 -20.94
N ALA A 85 21.76 -18.43 -21.50
CA ALA A 85 21.13 -19.21 -22.57
C ALA A 85 22.00 -19.25 -23.84
N VAL A 86 22.63 -18.13 -24.22
CA VAL A 86 23.58 -18.09 -25.35
C VAL A 86 24.80 -18.97 -25.06
N ALA A 87 25.40 -18.85 -23.86
CA ALA A 87 26.55 -19.65 -23.48
C ALA A 87 26.22 -21.16 -23.51
N LEU A 88 25.05 -21.55 -22.99
CA LEU A 88 24.57 -22.92 -23.00
C LEU A 88 24.35 -23.42 -24.43
N HIS A 89 23.69 -22.64 -25.28
CA HIS A 89 23.44 -23.01 -26.67
C HIS A 89 24.76 -23.22 -27.43
N LEU A 90 25.74 -22.33 -27.26
CA LEU A 90 27.06 -22.47 -27.87
C LEU A 90 27.81 -23.70 -27.36
N HIS A 91 27.70 -24.01 -26.06
CA HIS A 91 28.32 -25.21 -25.50
C HIS A 91 27.67 -26.49 -26.05
N GLN A 92 26.33 -26.55 -26.07
CA GLN A 92 25.58 -27.70 -26.60
C GLN A 92 25.78 -27.88 -28.11
N GLY A 93 25.84 -26.79 -28.88
CA GLY A 93 26.10 -26.84 -30.32
C GLY A 93 27.50 -27.37 -30.66
N LYS A 94 28.52 -27.05 -29.84
CA LYS A 94 29.87 -27.62 -29.98
C LYS A 94 29.91 -29.13 -29.74
N SER A 95 29.06 -29.66 -28.86
CA SER A 95 28.98 -31.11 -28.59
C SER A 95 28.42 -31.94 -29.74
N LEU A 96 27.74 -31.33 -30.72
CA LEU A 96 27.13 -32.04 -31.86
C LEU A 96 28.06 -32.20 -33.07
N TRP A 97 29.22 -31.53 -33.09
CA TRP A 97 30.17 -31.54 -34.22
C TRP A 97 31.59 -31.98 -33.80
N GLY A 98 31.74 -32.49 -32.57
CA GLY A 98 33.00 -33.02 -32.01
C GLY A 98 33.01 -34.54 -31.90
#